data_AF-A0A1V3SZS1-F1
#
_entry.id   AF-A0A1V3SZS1-F1
#
_cell.length_a   1.000
_cell.length_b   1.000
_cell.length_c   1.000
_cell.angle_alpha   90.00
_cell.angle_beta   90.00
_cell.angle_gamma   90.00
#
_symmetry.space_group_name_H-M   'P 1'
#
loop_
_entity.id
_entity.type
_entity.pdbx_description
1 polymer ?
#
loop_
_entity_poly.entity_id
_entity_poly.type
_entity_poly.pdbx_seq_one_letter_code
_entity_poly.pdbx_strand_id
1 'polypeptide(L)'
;MAFAGSGNTAWALQPGDPARGKEVYNQYCYKCHGMNGDGKGEVGGVAFPPPANFRDPALWKGKPDSFFIDVITNGYNYGKMPPWWDVISKQDIQDVFAYIKTFRPK
;
A
#
# COMPACT_ATOMS: atom_id res chain seq x y z
N MET A 1 17.91 -10.11 -42.59
CA MET A 1 17.19 -10.88 -41.56
C MET A 1 16.99 -10.00 -40.33
N ALA A 2 15.77 -9.54 -40.08
CA ALA A 2 15.42 -8.83 -38.85
C ALA A 2 14.87 -9.84 -37.85
N PHE A 3 15.51 -9.95 -36.68
CA PHE A 3 14.91 -10.66 -35.55
C PHE A 3 13.84 -9.76 -34.94
N ALA A 4 12.57 -10.11 -35.17
CA ALA A 4 11.47 -9.61 -34.39
C ALA A 4 11.65 -10.09 -32.94
N GLY A 5 12.02 -9.16 -32.06
CA GLY A 5 12.00 -9.41 -30.62
C GLY A 5 10.55 -9.44 -30.16
N SER A 6 9.99 -10.65 -30.06
CA SER A 6 8.77 -10.92 -29.29
C SER A 6 9.06 -10.71 -27.80
N GLY A 7 9.16 -9.44 -27.40
CA GLY A 7 9.26 -9.05 -26.01
C GLY A 7 7.87 -9.13 -25.37
N ASN A 8 7.65 -10.14 -24.54
CA ASN A 8 6.53 -10.17 -23.62
C ASN A 8 6.60 -8.94 -22.70
N THR A 9 5.87 -7.88 -23.04
CA THR A 9 5.71 -6.65 -22.22
C THR A 9 4.91 -6.89 -20.93
N ALA A 10 4.51 -8.13 -20.64
CA ALA A 10 3.63 -8.52 -19.55
C ALA A 10 4.27 -8.50 -18.13
N TRP A 11 5.51 -8.05 -17.98
CA TRP A 11 6.27 -8.17 -16.72
C TRP A 11 6.72 -6.82 -16.13
N ALA A 12 6.38 -5.71 -16.76
CA ALA A 12 6.51 -4.39 -16.14
C ALA A 12 5.35 -4.18 -15.15
N LEU A 13 5.66 -3.67 -13.95
CA LEU A 13 4.64 -3.24 -12.99
C LEU A 13 3.71 -2.23 -13.68
N GLN A 14 2.41 -2.52 -13.65
CA GLN A 14 1.41 -1.59 -14.13
C GLN A 14 1.17 -0.50 -13.07
N PRO A 15 0.68 0.69 -13.47
CA PRO A 15 0.13 1.63 -12.50
C PRO A 15 -0.90 0.93 -11.60
N GLY A 16 -0.88 1.23 -10.29
CA GLY A 16 -1.74 0.54 -9.34
C GLY A 16 -3.24 0.74 -9.65
N ASP A 17 -4.00 -0.35 -9.61
CA ASP A 17 -5.46 -0.34 -9.73
C ASP A 17 -6.12 -0.22 -8.34
N PRO A 18 -6.79 0.90 -8.00
CA PRO A 18 -7.44 1.07 -6.71
C PRO A 18 -8.62 0.11 -6.47
N ALA A 19 -9.26 -0.43 -7.51
CA ALA A 19 -10.34 -1.41 -7.34
C ALA A 19 -9.77 -2.73 -6.80
N ARG A 20 -8.74 -3.27 -7.46
CA ARG A 20 -7.97 -4.40 -6.94
C ARG A 20 -7.35 -4.10 -5.58
N GLY A 21 -6.79 -2.91 -5.42
CA GLY A 21 -6.20 -2.45 -4.17
C GLY A 21 -7.16 -2.45 -2.98
N LYS A 22 -8.44 -2.15 -3.21
CA LYS A 22 -9.48 -2.23 -2.19
C LYS A 22 -9.67 -3.65 -1.67
N GLU A 23 -9.64 -4.65 -2.56
CA GLU A 23 -9.74 -6.06 -2.18
C GLU A 23 -8.57 -6.46 -1.28
N VAL A 24 -7.35 -6.12 -1.70
CA VAL A 24 -6.12 -6.35 -0.92
C VAL A 24 -6.20 -5.65 0.45
N TYR A 25 -6.63 -4.39 0.48
CA TYR A 25 -6.77 -3.62 1.72
C TYR A 25 -7.76 -4.27 2.69
N ASN A 26 -8.92 -4.72 2.17
CA ASN A 26 -9.96 -5.37 2.95
C ASN A 26 -9.55 -6.76 3.44
N GLN A 27 -8.61 -7.42 2.76
CA GLN A 27 -8.11 -8.72 3.20
C GLN A 27 -7.02 -8.58 4.28
N TYR A 28 -6.15 -7.57 4.14
CA TYR A 28 -4.88 -7.54 4.88
C TYR A 28 -4.68 -6.30 5.77
N CYS A 29 -5.16 -5.12 5.37
CA CYS A 29 -4.73 -3.85 5.95
C CYS A 29 -5.74 -3.26 6.93
N TYR A 30 -7.04 -3.42 6.67
CA TYR A 30 -8.11 -2.69 7.38
C TYR A 30 -8.17 -3.00 8.89
N LYS A 31 -7.80 -4.21 9.32
CA LYS A 31 -7.83 -4.59 10.74
C LYS A 31 -6.94 -3.70 11.59
N CYS A 32 -5.84 -3.19 11.03
CA CYS A 32 -4.95 -2.24 11.69
C CYS A 32 -5.27 -0.81 11.29
N HIS A 33 -5.41 -0.52 10.00
CA HIS A 33 -5.52 0.85 9.49
C HIS A 33 -6.96 1.42 9.47
N GLY A 34 -7.97 0.60 9.79
CA GLY A 34 -9.39 0.96 9.80
C GLY A 34 -10.03 0.92 8.41
N MET A 35 -11.33 0.62 8.32
CA MET A 35 -12.04 0.63 7.01
C MET A 35 -12.04 2.01 6.35
N ASN A 36 -11.93 3.07 7.15
CA ASN A 36 -11.89 4.46 6.70
C ASN A 36 -10.45 4.99 6.50
N GLY A 37 -9.42 4.16 6.71
CA GLY A 37 -8.03 4.58 6.60
C GLY A 37 -7.61 5.61 7.67
N ASP A 38 -8.28 5.64 8.81
CA ASP A 38 -8.06 6.62 9.90
C ASP A 38 -7.09 6.14 10.98
N GLY A 39 -6.48 4.96 10.80
CA GLY A 39 -5.56 4.36 11.77
C GLY A 39 -6.24 3.73 12.98
N LYS A 40 -7.58 3.63 12.97
CA LYS A 40 -8.40 3.12 14.10
C LYS A 40 -8.99 1.74 13.82
N GLY A 41 -8.23 0.87 13.15
CA GLY A 41 -8.65 -0.52 12.97
C GLY A 41 -8.77 -1.25 14.31
N GLU A 42 -9.60 -2.28 14.36
CA GLU A 42 -9.86 -3.09 15.57
C GLU A 42 -8.59 -3.54 16.30
N VAL A 43 -7.57 -3.96 15.54
CA VAL A 43 -6.28 -4.41 16.07
C VAL A 43 -5.32 -3.24 16.29
N GLY A 44 -5.36 -2.24 15.40
CA GLY A 44 -4.40 -1.14 15.35
C GLY A 44 -4.71 0.02 16.29
N GLY A 45 -5.98 0.23 16.65
CA GLY A 45 -6.44 1.42 17.36
C GLY A 45 -5.90 1.58 18.79
N VAL A 46 -5.36 0.52 19.37
CA VAL A 46 -4.71 0.51 20.70
C VAL A 46 -3.18 0.35 20.63
N ALA A 47 -2.61 0.24 19.43
CA ALA A 47 -1.17 0.07 19.25
C ALA A 47 -0.42 1.40 19.47
N PHE A 48 0.83 1.31 19.96
CA PHE A 48 1.72 2.46 20.09
C PHE A 48 3.06 2.23 19.36
N PRO A 49 3.47 3.11 18.42
CA PRO A 49 2.65 4.16 17.83
C PRO A 49 1.43 3.60 17.10
N PRO A 50 0.34 4.37 16.96
CA PRO A 50 -0.82 3.94 16.19
C PRO A 50 -0.45 3.80 14.70
N PRO A 51 -1.18 2.97 13.94
CA PRO A 51 -1.07 2.95 12.49
C PRO A 51 -1.34 4.33 11.89
N ALA A 52 -0.75 4.58 10.72
CA ALA A 52 -0.90 5.85 10.03
C ALA A 52 -2.38 6.17 9.74
N ASN A 53 -2.77 7.42 10.01
CA ASN A 53 -4.02 8.00 9.56
C ASN A 53 -3.83 8.56 8.14
N PHE A 54 -4.30 7.84 7.13
CA PHE A 54 -4.19 8.24 5.72
C PHE A 54 -5.01 9.47 5.37
N ARG A 55 -5.92 9.89 6.25
CA ARG A 55 -6.72 11.11 6.12
C ARG A 55 -6.04 12.35 6.69
N ASP A 56 -4.86 12.22 7.31
CA ASP A 56 -4.08 13.35 7.81
C ASP A 56 -3.19 13.93 6.69
N PRO A 57 -3.37 15.19 6.24
CA PRO A 57 -2.50 15.82 5.24
C PRO A 57 -1.02 15.85 5.66
N ALA A 58 -0.74 15.92 6.97
CA ALA A 58 0.63 15.98 7.48
C ALA A 58 1.39 14.67 7.23
N LEU A 59 0.70 13.52 7.20
CA LEU A 59 1.31 12.23 6.84
C LEU A 59 1.97 12.30 5.47
N TRP A 60 1.32 12.95 4.51
CA TRP A 60 1.74 12.97 3.11
C TRP A 60 2.78 14.06 2.80
N LYS A 61 2.90 15.06 3.66
CA LYS A 61 3.74 16.23 3.40
C LYS A 61 5.21 15.83 3.30
N GLY A 62 5.84 16.14 2.16
CA GLY A 62 7.26 15.86 1.91
C GLY A 62 7.62 14.38 1.74
N LYS A 63 6.62 13.48 1.66
CA LYS A 63 6.86 12.05 1.44
C LYS A 63 6.52 11.67 0.00
N PRO A 64 7.47 11.10 -0.76
CA PRO A 64 7.19 10.59 -2.10
C PRO A 64 6.35 9.32 -2.04
N ASP A 65 5.66 8.98 -3.13
CA ASP A 65 4.90 7.73 -3.25
C ASP A 65 5.77 6.48 -2.96
N SER A 66 7.05 6.52 -3.35
CA SER A 66 8.02 5.45 -3.07
C SER A 66 8.24 5.17 -1.58
N PHE A 67 8.09 6.16 -0.70
CA PHE A 67 8.17 5.95 0.74
C PHE A 67 7.07 5.01 1.23
N PHE A 68 5.84 5.21 0.77
CA PHE A 68 4.70 4.39 1.19
C PHE A 68 4.77 2.98 0.59
N ILE A 69 5.22 2.87 -0.67
CA ILE A 69 5.48 1.57 -1.30
C ILE A 69 6.54 0.80 -0.52
N ASP A 70 7.63 1.46 -0.10
CA ASP A 70 8.68 0.85 0.73
C ASP A 70 8.15 0.39 2.09
N VAL A 71 7.33 1.21 2.77
CA VAL A 71 6.65 0.86 4.03
C VAL A 71 5.77 -0.38 3.87
N ILE A 72 4.99 -0.48 2.79
CA ILE A 72 4.16 -1.67 2.52
C ILE A 72 5.05 -2.88 2.22
N THR A 73 6.09 -2.69 1.41
CA THR A 73 6.98 -3.77 1.00
C THR A 73 7.76 -4.35 2.18
N ASN A 74 8.44 -3.49 2.94
CA ASN A 74 9.46 -3.86 3.91
C ASN A 74 8.98 -3.76 5.37
N GLY A 75 7.76 -3.28 5.61
CA GLY A 75 7.24 -3.03 6.94
C GLY A 75 7.77 -1.75 7.56
N TYR A 76 7.34 -1.45 8.79
CA TYR A 76 7.67 -0.18 9.45
C TYR A 76 7.63 -0.26 10.98
N ASN A 77 8.19 0.76 11.64
CA ASN A 77 8.20 0.94 13.09
C ASN A 77 8.69 -0.31 13.86
N TYR A 78 9.88 -0.81 13.53
CA TYR A 78 10.50 -1.96 14.20
C TYR A 78 9.61 -3.22 14.17
N GLY A 79 8.92 -3.46 13.05
CA GLY A 79 8.08 -4.65 12.84
C GLY A 79 6.65 -4.55 13.35
N LYS A 80 6.23 -3.38 13.88
CA LYS A 80 4.82 -3.14 14.24
C LYS A 80 3.89 -3.19 13.03
N MET A 81 4.39 -2.79 11.87
CA MET A 81 3.81 -3.13 10.57
C MET A 81 4.71 -4.18 9.92
N PRO A 82 4.21 -5.41 9.66
CA PRO A 82 5.01 -6.45 9.02
C PRO A 82 5.32 -6.10 7.55
N PRO A 83 6.39 -6.65 6.98
CA PRO A 83 6.59 -6.63 5.52
C PRO A 83 5.50 -7.44 4.81
N TRP A 84 5.23 -7.10 3.55
CA TRP A 84 4.22 -7.76 2.72
C TRP A 84 4.77 -8.34 1.41
N TRP A 85 6.06 -8.16 1.12
CA TRP A 85 6.70 -8.56 -0.14
C TRP A 85 6.64 -10.07 -0.44
N ASP A 86 6.52 -10.90 0.59
CA ASP A 86 6.42 -12.36 0.52
C ASP A 86 4.98 -12.87 0.68
N VAL A 87 4.03 -11.99 0.97
CA VAL A 87 2.61 -12.33 1.21
C VAL A 87 1.72 -11.96 0.02
N ILE A 88 1.98 -10.82 -0.63
CA ILE A 88 1.23 -10.34 -1.78
C ILE A 88 2.16 -10.00 -2.94
N SER A 89 1.62 -9.97 -4.16
CA SER A 89 2.45 -9.71 -5.34
C SER A 89 2.95 -8.27 -5.35
N LYS A 90 4.05 -8.01 -6.09
CA LYS A 90 4.53 -6.64 -6.31
C LYS A 90 3.47 -5.73 -6.94
N GLN A 91 2.58 -6.30 -7.76
CA GLN A 91 1.46 -5.55 -8.34
C GLN A 91 0.40 -5.23 -7.27
N ASP A 92 0.04 -6.18 -6.41
CA ASP A 92 -0.90 -5.93 -5.30
C ASP A 92 -0.39 -4.83 -4.34
N ILE A 93 0.93 -4.70 -4.17
CA ILE A 93 1.54 -3.57 -3.41
C ILE A 93 1.26 -2.23 -4.08
N GLN A 94 1.38 -2.15 -5.42
CA GLN A 94 1.05 -0.93 -6.17
C GLN A 94 -0.45 -0.64 -6.10
N ASP A 95 -1.27 -1.69 -6.27
CA ASP A 95 -2.73 -1.60 -6.27
C ASP A 95 -3.24 -1.12 -4.90
N VAL A 96 -2.79 -1.75 -3.81
CA VAL A 96 -3.21 -1.35 -2.45
C VAL A 96 -2.75 0.06 -2.12
N PHE A 97 -1.55 0.47 -2.57
CA PHE A 97 -1.11 1.85 -2.41
C PHE A 97 -1.98 2.83 -3.21
N ALA A 98 -2.39 2.48 -4.43
CA ALA A 98 -3.33 3.28 -5.22
C ALA A 98 -4.68 3.43 -4.50
N TYR A 99 -5.17 2.38 -3.85
CA TYR A 99 -6.36 2.48 -3.00
C TYR A 99 -6.13 3.35 -1.75
N ILE A 100 -4.99 3.22 -1.07
CA ILE A 100 -4.66 4.05 0.11
C ILE A 100 -4.66 5.55 -0.24
N LYS A 101 -4.19 5.92 -1.45
CA LYS A 101 -4.24 7.32 -1.93
C LYS A 101 -5.66 7.88 -2.02
N THR A 102 -6.69 7.04 -2.11
CA THR A 102 -8.10 7.51 -2.13
C THR A 102 -8.56 8.09 -0.79
N PHE A 103 -7.87 7.78 0.32
CA PHE A 103 -8.14 8.38 1.63
C PHE A 103 -7.48 9.75 1.81
N ARG A 104 -6.51 10.10 0.95
CA ARG A 104 -5.78 11.37 1.02
C ARG A 104 -6.75 12.54 0.83
N PRO A 105 -6.79 13.52 1.76
CA PRO A 105 -7.56 14.74 1.55
C PRO A 105 -7.04 15.48 0.32
N LYS A 106 -7.96 16.05 -0.45
CA LYS A 106 -7.62 16.88 -1.62
C LYS A 106 -7.09 18.24 -1.20
#